data_AF-A0A924HT53-F1
#
_entry.id   AF-A0A924HT53-F1
#
_cell.length_a   1.000
_cell.length_b   1.000
_cell.length_c   1.000
_cell.angle_alpha   90.00
_cell.angle_beta   90.00
_cell.angle_gamma   90.00
#
_symmetry.space_group_name_H-M   'P 1'
#
loop_
_entity.id
_entity.type
_entity.pdbx_description
1 polymer ?
#
loop_
_entity_poly.entity_id
_entity_poly.type
_entity_poly.pdbx_seq_one_letter_code
_entity_poly.pdbx_strand_id
1 'polypeptide(L)'
;MRILHVLYSGLGGHGNVFFSLVKADVLQNFEYQALFNGIEPVRNEYIKRCNELKIPFTSVLKSPGLDLNYYKQLYLQIKASNADVVFVHSSTYILPAFLASLFSKKKYRIIVRETQANHLKTKQEWFWLGVAWVLTTKIVFLSEAYNLQVKQKFGFLFSSSKALVIPNGIDLEKFQPKQGEVSTEITIGMQ
;
A
#
# COMPACT_ATOMS: atom_id res chain seq x y z
N MET A 1 14.96 1.11 -11.41
CA MET A 1 13.52 1.35 -11.71
C MET A 1 12.91 2.11 -10.55
N ARG A 2 12.09 3.13 -10.79
CA ARG A 2 11.50 3.98 -9.74
C ARG A 2 10.09 3.55 -9.37
N ILE A 3 9.84 3.40 -8.07
CA ILE A 3 8.57 2.94 -7.51
C ILE A 3 8.01 3.99 -6.57
N LEU A 4 6.85 4.54 -6.90
CA LEU A 4 6.07 5.38 -6.01
C LEU A 4 5.11 4.54 -5.19
N HIS A 5 5.17 4.63 -3.86
CA HIS A 5 4.18 4.04 -2.97
C HIS A 5 3.18 5.10 -2.50
N VAL A 6 1.89 4.87 -2.78
CA VAL A 6 0.80 5.70 -2.28
C VAL A 6 0.25 5.07 -1.01
N LEU A 7 0.50 5.73 0.13
CA LEU A 7 0.40 5.19 1.48
C LEU A 7 -0.57 5.98 2.35
N TYR A 8 -1.26 5.31 3.27
CA TYR A 8 -2.04 6.02 4.28
C TYR A 8 -1.09 6.65 5.31
N SER A 9 -1.27 7.94 5.62
CA SER A 9 -0.41 8.72 6.53
C SER A 9 -0.48 8.27 7.99
N GLY A 10 -1.64 7.72 8.39
CA GLY A 10 -2.00 7.50 9.77
C GLY A 10 -1.65 6.14 10.35
N LEU A 11 -2.41 5.77 11.37
CA LEU A 11 -2.21 4.56 12.18
C LEU A 11 -2.68 3.32 11.39
N GLY A 12 -1.74 2.49 10.95
CA GLY A 12 -2.06 1.32 10.14
C GLY A 12 -0.83 0.56 9.61
N GLY A 13 -1.08 -0.51 8.86
CA GLY A 13 -0.02 -1.39 8.35
C GLY A 13 0.71 -0.92 7.09
N HIS A 14 0.26 0.16 6.43
CA HIS A 14 0.80 0.57 5.13
C HIS A 14 2.26 1.02 5.24
N GLY A 15 2.58 1.91 6.17
CA GLY A 15 3.94 2.41 6.40
C GLY A 15 4.89 1.28 6.80
N ASN A 16 4.51 0.43 7.75
CA ASN A 16 5.35 -0.69 8.17
C ASN A 16 5.69 -1.63 7.02
N VAL A 17 4.71 -2.02 6.21
CA VAL A 17 4.96 -2.91 5.07
C VAL A 17 5.81 -2.22 4.02
N PHE A 18 5.56 -0.94 3.74
CA PHE A 18 6.42 -0.17 2.84
C PHE A 18 7.89 -0.19 3.28
N PHE A 19 8.17 0.11 4.55
CA PHE A 19 9.56 0.10 5.04
C PHE A 19 10.16 -1.31 5.04
N SER A 20 9.38 -2.36 5.33
CA SER A 20 9.85 -3.74 5.19
C SER A 20 10.20 -4.10 3.75
N LEU A 21 9.41 -3.65 2.75
CA LEU A 21 9.70 -3.86 1.34
C LEU A 21 10.98 -3.14 0.91
N VAL A 22 11.19 -1.90 1.36
CA VAL A 22 12.41 -1.14 1.05
C VAL A 22 13.64 -1.83 1.66
N LYS A 23 13.56 -2.24 2.93
CA LYS A 23 14.65 -2.95 3.59
C LYS A 23 14.98 -4.30 2.94
N ALA A 24 13.98 -5.00 2.42
CA ALA A 24 14.17 -6.29 1.76
C ALA A 24 14.92 -6.18 0.42
N ASP A 25 14.98 -5.00 -0.20
CA ASP A 25 15.78 -4.77 -1.41
C ASP A 25 17.26 -4.49 -1.04
N VAL A 26 17.92 -5.52 -0.49
CA VAL A 26 19.32 -5.46 -0.03
C VAL A 26 20.27 -5.05 -1.16
N LEU A 27 19.96 -5.43 -2.40
CA LEU A 27 20.77 -5.12 -3.58
C LEU A 27 20.48 -3.72 -4.17
N GLN A 28 19.52 -2.97 -3.60
CA GLN A 28 19.15 -1.62 -4.04
C GLN A 28 18.79 -1.54 -5.54
N ASN A 29 18.05 -2.54 -6.04
CA ASN A 29 17.64 -2.59 -7.44
C ASN A 29 16.61 -1.49 -7.79
N PHE A 30 15.96 -0.93 -6.77
CA PHE A 30 14.84 -0.01 -6.93
C PHE A 30 15.07 1.33 -6.24
N GLU A 31 14.59 2.39 -6.88
CA GLU A 31 14.47 3.71 -6.27
C GLU A 31 13.06 3.86 -5.71
N TYR A 32 12.95 4.12 -4.41
CA TYR A 32 11.66 4.24 -3.74
C TYR A 32 11.28 5.69 -3.47
N GLN A 33 9.99 5.99 -3.61
CA GLN A 33 9.37 7.24 -3.18
C GLN A 33 8.10 6.95 -2.39
N ALA A 34 7.81 7.77 -1.38
CA ALA A 34 6.56 7.70 -0.63
C ALA A 34 5.65 8.91 -0.91
N LEU A 35 4.36 8.66 -1.11
CA LEU A 35 3.30 9.66 -1.10
C LEU A 35 2.32 9.30 0.02
N PHE A 36 2.47 9.96 1.16
CA PHE A 36 1.58 9.78 2.30
C PHE A 36 0.29 10.58 2.09
N ASN A 37 -0.85 9.97 2.39
CA ASN A 37 -2.13 10.62 2.22
C ASN A 37 -3.18 10.12 3.22
N GLY A 38 -4.19 10.94 3.48
CA GLY A 38 -5.28 10.58 4.38
C GLY A 38 -5.75 11.76 5.21
N ILE A 39 -6.67 11.50 6.13
CA ILE A 39 -7.23 12.52 7.04
C ILE A 39 -6.29 12.84 8.21
N GLU A 40 -5.32 11.98 8.48
CA GLU A 40 -4.32 12.16 9.52
C GLU A 40 -3.02 12.73 8.94
N PRO A 41 -2.29 13.59 9.68
CA PRO A 41 -0.95 14.01 9.30
C PRO A 41 0.02 12.82 9.26
N VAL A 42 1.11 12.95 8.51
CA VAL A 42 2.15 11.92 8.46
C VAL A 42 2.78 11.76 9.83
N ARG A 43 2.86 10.52 10.30
CA ARG A 43 3.53 10.21 11.57
C ARG A 43 5.00 10.61 11.53
N ASN A 44 5.47 11.23 12.62
CA ASN A 44 6.87 11.59 12.80
C ASN A 44 7.81 10.38 12.65
N GLU A 45 7.38 9.19 13.06
CA GLU A 45 8.13 7.96 12.89
C GLU A 45 8.35 7.60 11.41
N TYR A 46 7.35 7.81 10.55
CA TYR A 46 7.48 7.56 9.12
C TYR A 46 8.41 8.59 8.47
N ILE A 47 8.31 9.86 8.88
CA ILE A 47 9.22 10.91 8.44
C ILE A 47 10.67 10.57 8.81
N LYS A 48 10.92 10.20 10.09
CA LYS A 48 12.24 9.79 10.56
C LYS A 48 12.80 8.62 9.75
N ARG A 49 12.00 7.56 9.54
CA ARG A 49 12.41 6.41 8.73
C ARG A 49 12.69 6.77 7.27
N CYS A 50 11.88 7.64 6.66
CA CYS A 50 12.15 8.13 5.31
C CYS A 50 13.49 8.88 5.25
N ASN A 51 13.78 9.73 6.23
CA ASN A 51 15.05 10.46 6.29
C ASN A 51 16.25 9.52 6.52
N GLU A 52 16.14 8.57 7.45
CA GLU A 52 17.17 7.56 7.75
C GLU A 52 17.50 6.72 6.51
N LEU A 53 16.47 6.29 5.77
CA LEU A 53 16.61 5.48 4.57
C LEU A 53 16.82 6.32 3.29
N LYS A 54 16.92 7.66 3.43
CA LYS A 54 17.06 8.62 2.31
C LYS A 54 15.99 8.46 1.22
N ILE A 55 14.76 8.15 1.63
CA ILE A 55 13.60 7.98 0.75
C ILE A 55 12.91 9.35 0.57
N PRO A 56 12.83 9.87 -0.67
CA PRO A 56 12.03 11.04 -0.96
C PRO A 56 10.56 10.80 -0.60
N PHE A 57 9.93 11.74 0.10
CA PHE A 57 8.52 11.64 0.42
C PHE A 57 7.79 12.96 0.27
N THR A 58 6.51 12.87 -0.09
CA THR A 58 5.56 13.99 -0.04
C THR A 58 4.30 13.56 0.70
N SER A 59 3.48 14.54 1.10
CA SER A 59 2.24 14.27 1.80
C SER A 59 1.09 15.13 1.30
N VAL A 60 -0.10 14.55 1.25
CA VAL A 60 -1.35 15.26 0.93
C VAL A 60 -2.37 14.96 2.02
N LEU A 61 -2.76 15.98 2.78
CA LEU A 61 -3.77 15.86 3.84
C LEU A 61 -5.17 16.01 3.23
N LYS A 62 -6.09 15.12 3.62
CA LYS A 62 -7.48 15.13 3.20
C LYS A 62 -8.33 15.87 4.23
N SER A 63 -9.14 16.82 3.81
CA SER A 63 -10.18 17.37 4.66
C SER A 63 -11.38 16.41 4.79
N PRO A 64 -12.11 16.43 5.92
CA PRO A 64 -13.34 15.65 6.06
C PRO A 64 -14.34 15.93 4.94
N GLY A 65 -15.06 14.90 4.49
CA GLY A 65 -16.07 15.01 3.42
C GLY A 65 -15.53 14.85 2.00
N LEU A 66 -16.22 15.50 1.04
CA LEU A 66 -15.87 15.51 -0.37
C LEU A 66 -14.78 16.55 -0.64
N ASP A 67 -13.55 16.08 -0.75
CA ASP A 67 -12.39 16.93 -0.99
C ASP A 67 -11.83 16.69 -2.39
N LEU A 68 -12.33 17.44 -3.38
CA LEU A 68 -11.86 17.35 -4.77
C LEU A 68 -10.42 17.87 -4.92
N ASN A 69 -10.03 18.85 -4.09
CA ASN A 69 -8.69 19.41 -4.12
C ASN A 69 -7.66 18.36 -3.67
N TYR A 70 -7.98 17.56 -2.67
CA TYR A 70 -7.19 16.41 -2.24
C TYR A 70 -6.91 15.43 -3.40
N TYR A 71 -7.93 15.02 -4.15
CA TYR A 71 -7.73 14.12 -5.29
C TYR A 71 -6.91 14.77 -6.42
N LYS A 72 -7.11 16.07 -6.66
CA LYS A 72 -6.29 16.84 -7.61
C LYS A 72 -4.82 16.87 -7.16
N GLN A 73 -4.55 17.13 -5.89
CA GLN A 73 -3.20 17.12 -5.34
C GLN A 73 -2.55 15.73 -5.42
N LEU A 74 -3.27 14.67 -5.08
CA LEU A 74 -2.80 13.29 -5.26
C LEU A 74 -2.41 13.03 -6.72
N TYR A 75 -3.29 13.37 -7.66
CA TYR A 75 -3.01 13.25 -9.09
C TYR A 75 -1.73 14.00 -9.49
N LEU A 76 -1.58 15.26 -9.06
CA LEU A 76 -0.41 16.08 -9.39
C LEU A 76 0.88 15.49 -8.81
N GLN A 77 0.86 15.03 -7.55
CA GLN A 77 2.02 14.41 -6.90
C GLN A 77 2.41 13.09 -7.57
N ILE A 78 1.44 12.24 -7.90
CA ILE A 78 1.69 10.99 -8.63
C ILE A 78 2.26 11.30 -10.02
N LYS A 79 1.71 12.28 -10.73
CA LYS A 79 2.20 12.68 -12.05
C LYS A 79 3.64 13.22 -11.98
N ALA A 80 3.95 14.03 -10.97
CA ALA A 80 5.27 14.63 -10.79
C ALA A 80 6.37 13.62 -10.39
N SER A 81 6.00 12.47 -9.80
CA SER A 81 6.96 11.44 -9.37
C SER A 81 7.84 10.87 -10.50
N ASN A 82 7.34 10.89 -11.74
CA ASN A 82 7.95 10.24 -12.90
C ASN A 82 8.29 8.75 -12.65
N ALA A 83 7.52 8.07 -11.79
CA ALA A 83 7.74 6.68 -11.44
C ALA A 83 7.49 5.73 -12.62
N ASP A 84 8.18 4.58 -12.64
CA ASP A 84 7.87 3.46 -13.52
C ASP A 84 6.64 2.69 -13.03
N VAL A 85 6.56 2.54 -11.70
CA VAL A 85 5.53 1.78 -11.01
C VAL A 85 4.86 2.66 -9.96
N VAL A 86 3.53 2.67 -9.95
CA VAL A 86 2.73 3.27 -8.88
C VAL A 86 2.07 2.15 -8.09
N PHE A 87 2.57 1.95 -6.87
CA PHE A 87 2.13 0.92 -5.95
C PHE A 87 1.16 1.52 -4.93
N VAL A 88 -0.13 1.28 -5.14
CA VAL A 88 -1.21 1.85 -4.34
C VAL A 88 -1.61 0.88 -3.24
N HIS A 89 -1.50 1.28 -1.97
CA HIS A 89 -1.82 0.40 -0.83
C HIS A 89 -3.31 0.37 -0.46
N SER A 90 -4.18 0.98 -1.26
CA SER A 90 -5.64 0.85 -1.13
C SER A 90 -6.30 1.08 -2.48
N SER A 91 -7.26 0.22 -2.84
CA SER A 91 -8.04 0.34 -4.07
C SER A 91 -8.78 1.69 -4.18
N THR A 92 -9.07 2.35 -3.05
CA THR A 92 -9.75 3.66 -3.01
C THR A 92 -8.99 4.78 -3.74
N TYR A 93 -7.66 4.68 -3.85
CA TYR A 93 -6.82 5.67 -4.51
C TYR A 93 -6.44 5.29 -5.95
N ILE A 94 -7.14 4.31 -6.54
CA ILE A 94 -6.85 3.89 -7.91
C ILE A 94 -7.08 5.00 -8.93
N LEU A 95 -8.16 5.77 -8.77
CA LEU A 95 -8.56 6.76 -9.77
C LEU A 95 -7.49 7.84 -10.00
N PRO A 96 -6.95 8.53 -8.97
CA PRO A 96 -5.88 9.50 -9.18
C PRO A 96 -4.62 8.86 -9.78
N ALA A 97 -4.28 7.62 -9.42
CA ALA A 97 -3.13 6.92 -9.99
C ALA A 97 -3.34 6.59 -11.48
N PHE A 98 -4.52 6.12 -11.85
CA PHE A 98 -4.87 5.83 -13.23
C PHE A 98 -4.88 7.09 -14.10
N LEU A 99 -5.53 8.16 -13.64
CA LEU A 99 -5.55 9.44 -14.34
C LEU A 99 -4.14 10.01 -14.52
N ALA A 100 -3.29 9.91 -13.50
CA ALA A 100 -1.89 10.33 -13.59
C ALA A 100 -1.13 9.54 -14.66
N SER A 101 -1.38 8.23 -14.77
CA SER A 101 -0.79 7.37 -15.81
C SER A 101 -1.28 7.73 -17.22
N LEU A 102 -2.58 7.99 -17.39
CA LEU A 102 -3.20 8.30 -18.69
C LEU A 102 -2.65 9.62 -19.29
N PHE A 103 -2.38 10.61 -18.45
CA PHE A 103 -1.94 11.95 -18.87
C PHE A 103 -0.44 12.20 -18.65
N SER A 104 0.34 11.16 -18.36
CA SER A 104 1.79 11.25 -18.27
C SER A 104 2.43 10.95 -19.62
N LYS A 105 3.62 11.50 -19.86
CA LYS A 105 4.44 11.16 -21.05
C LYS A 105 4.86 9.69 -21.05
N LYS A 106 4.82 9.05 -19.87
CA LYS A 106 5.20 7.67 -19.63
C LYS A 106 4.04 6.92 -18.99
N LYS A 107 3.71 5.75 -19.54
CA LYS A 107 2.66 4.89 -18.98
C LYS A 107 3.16 4.19 -17.72
N TYR A 108 2.47 4.40 -16.60
CA TYR A 108 2.81 3.75 -15.34
C TYR A 108 2.28 2.32 -15.28
N ARG A 109 3.07 1.42 -14.69
CA ARG A 109 2.55 0.14 -14.22
C ARG A 109 1.89 0.37 -12.86
N ILE A 110 0.59 0.18 -12.79
CA ILE A 110 -0.16 0.36 -11.54
C ILE A 110 -0.31 -1.01 -10.89
N ILE A 111 0.04 -1.08 -9.61
CA ILE A 111 -0.15 -2.25 -8.76
C ILE A 111 -0.98 -1.80 -7.56
N VAL A 112 -2.04 -2.52 -7.26
CA VAL A 112 -2.83 -2.28 -6.05
C VAL A 112 -2.52 -3.38 -5.04
N ARG A 113 -2.28 -3.01 -3.80
CA ARG A 113 -2.22 -3.95 -2.69
C ARG A 113 -3.47 -3.76 -1.85
N GLU A 114 -4.18 -4.86 -1.63
CA GLU A 114 -5.43 -4.88 -0.90
C GLU A 114 -5.24 -5.63 0.42
N THR A 115 -5.47 -4.92 1.52
CA THR A 115 -5.13 -5.42 2.86
C THR A 115 -6.29 -5.44 3.85
N GLN A 116 -7.39 -4.75 3.54
CA GLN A 116 -8.52 -4.71 4.47
C GLN A 116 -9.32 -5.99 4.36
N ALA A 117 -9.55 -6.66 5.50
CA ALA A 117 -10.35 -7.88 5.54
C ALA A 117 -11.69 -7.69 4.81
N ASN A 118 -12.06 -8.66 3.96
CA ASN A 118 -13.22 -8.56 3.07
C ASN A 118 -14.54 -8.29 3.81
N HIS A 119 -14.70 -8.82 5.02
CA HIS A 119 -15.92 -8.64 5.82
C HIS A 119 -16.03 -7.22 6.42
N LEU A 120 -14.91 -6.49 6.53
CA LEU A 120 -14.87 -5.10 6.98
C LEU A 120 -14.99 -4.11 5.83
N LYS A 121 -15.06 -4.57 4.58
CA LYS A 121 -15.18 -3.69 3.42
C LYS A 121 -16.59 -3.12 3.30
N THR A 122 -16.65 -1.80 3.30
CA THR A 122 -17.80 -1.01 2.90
C THR A 122 -18.16 -1.27 1.44
N LYS A 123 -19.40 -0.93 1.04
CA LYS A 123 -19.84 -1.02 -0.36
C LYS A 123 -18.97 -0.19 -1.29
N GLN A 124 -18.51 0.98 -0.81
CA GLN A 124 -17.64 1.87 -1.58
C GLN A 124 -16.27 1.24 -1.86
N GLU A 125 -15.69 0.53 -0.89
CA GLU A 125 -14.41 -0.16 -1.09
C GLU A 125 -14.54 -1.33 -2.04
N TRP A 126 -15.65 -2.07 -2.00
CA TRP A 126 -15.93 -3.10 -2.99
C TRP A 126 -16.04 -2.55 -4.41
N PHE A 127 -16.72 -1.41 -4.56
CA PHE A 127 -16.82 -0.72 -5.84
C PHE A 127 -15.43 -0.31 -6.35
N TRP A 128 -14.61 0.35 -5.52
CA TRP A 128 -13.26 0.76 -5.90
C TRP A 128 -12.33 -0.42 -6.19
N LEU A 129 -12.49 -1.56 -5.51
CA LEU A 129 -11.76 -2.78 -5.85
C LEU A 129 -12.15 -3.32 -7.23
N GLY A 130 -13.44 -3.23 -7.61
CA GLY A 130 -13.92 -3.57 -8.96
C GLY A 130 -13.31 -2.64 -10.02
N VAL A 131 -13.31 -1.34 -9.77
CA VAL A 131 -12.65 -0.34 -10.64
C VAL A 131 -11.15 -0.64 -10.74
N ALA A 132 -10.49 -0.93 -9.62
CA ALA A 132 -9.09 -1.32 -9.60
C ALA A 132 -8.80 -2.53 -10.47
N TRP A 133 -9.69 -3.53 -10.46
CA TRP A 133 -9.57 -4.73 -11.30
C TRP A 133 -9.40 -4.40 -12.79
N VAL A 134 -10.14 -3.42 -13.28
CA VAL A 134 -10.09 -2.99 -14.67
C VAL A 134 -8.81 -2.18 -14.94
N LEU A 135 -8.51 -1.20 -14.08
CA LEU A 135 -7.51 -0.17 -14.34
C LEU A 135 -6.06 -0.55 -13.99
N THR A 136 -5.86 -1.56 -13.14
CA THR A 136 -4.54 -1.97 -12.68
C THR A 136 -3.89 -3.06 -13.55
N THR A 137 -2.57 -3.18 -13.43
CA THR A 137 -1.81 -4.30 -14.00
C THR A 137 -1.91 -5.53 -13.10
N LYS A 138 -1.76 -5.34 -11.79
CA LYS A 138 -1.81 -6.42 -10.78
C LYS A 138 -2.54 -5.97 -9.52
N ILE A 139 -3.14 -6.93 -8.82
CA ILE A 139 -3.69 -6.77 -7.48
C ILE A 139 -3.04 -7.80 -6.58
N VAL A 140 -2.41 -7.30 -5.51
CA VAL A 140 -1.71 -8.10 -4.51
C VAL A 140 -2.62 -8.29 -3.31
N PHE A 141 -2.84 -9.54 -2.94
CA PHE A 141 -3.56 -9.96 -1.76
C PHE A 141 -2.61 -10.59 -0.73
N LEU A 142 -3.03 -10.56 0.53
CA LEU A 142 -2.23 -11.10 1.63
C LEU A 142 -2.34 -12.61 1.80
N SER A 143 -3.42 -13.22 1.31
CA SER A 143 -3.65 -14.66 1.45
C SER A 143 -4.52 -15.22 0.33
N GLU A 144 -4.41 -16.53 0.12
CA GLU A 144 -5.26 -17.25 -0.84
C GLU A 144 -6.74 -17.20 -0.43
N ALA A 145 -7.03 -17.32 0.87
CA ALA A 145 -8.39 -17.20 1.38
C ALA A 145 -9.03 -15.85 1.02
N TYR A 146 -8.26 -14.76 1.11
CA TYR A 146 -8.70 -13.45 0.67
C TYR A 146 -9.05 -13.47 -0.82
N ASN A 147 -8.10 -13.91 -1.64
CA ASN A 147 -8.21 -13.93 -3.09
C ASN A 147 -9.42 -14.75 -3.56
N LEU A 148 -9.66 -15.91 -2.92
CA LEU A 148 -10.82 -16.77 -3.19
C LEU A 148 -12.15 -16.08 -2.89
N GLN A 149 -12.26 -15.35 -1.78
CA GLN A 149 -13.47 -14.59 -1.45
C GLN A 149 -13.75 -13.48 -2.47
N VAL A 150 -12.71 -12.78 -2.95
CA VAL A 150 -12.87 -11.78 -4.02
C VAL A 150 -13.28 -12.44 -5.32
N LYS A 151 -12.68 -13.58 -5.68
CA LYS A 151 -13.05 -14.38 -6.85
C LYS A 151 -14.52 -14.78 -6.81
N GLN A 152 -15.00 -15.28 -5.68
CA GLN A 152 -16.41 -15.63 -5.49
C GLN A 152 -17.33 -14.41 -5.67
N LYS A 153 -16.95 -13.25 -5.14
CA LYS A 153 -17.76 -12.03 -5.23
C LYS A 153 -17.80 -11.44 -6.64
N PHE A 154 -16.67 -11.42 -7.35
CA PHE A 154 -16.56 -10.79 -8.68
C PHE A 154 -16.90 -11.75 -9.82
N GLY A 155 -16.91 -13.06 -9.58
CA GLY A 155 -17.31 -14.07 -10.56
C GLY A 155 -16.53 -13.92 -11.86
N PHE A 156 -17.24 -13.70 -12.97
CA PHE A 156 -16.63 -13.58 -14.30
C PHE A 156 -15.77 -12.32 -14.49
N LEU A 157 -15.95 -11.28 -13.65
CA LEU A 157 -15.09 -10.08 -13.68
C LEU A 157 -13.72 -10.34 -13.06
N PHE A 158 -13.59 -11.41 -12.27
CA PHE A 158 -12.32 -11.80 -11.68
C PHE A 158 -11.36 -12.32 -12.75
N SER A 159 -10.10 -11.92 -12.64
CA SER A 159 -9.04 -12.32 -13.57
C SER A 159 -7.86 -12.85 -12.77
N SER A 160 -7.66 -14.16 -12.81
CA SER A 160 -6.55 -14.82 -12.11
C SER A 160 -5.18 -14.31 -12.56
N SER A 161 -5.06 -13.85 -13.81
CA SER A 161 -3.80 -13.29 -14.32
C SER A 161 -3.46 -11.93 -13.71
N LYS A 162 -4.44 -11.21 -13.13
CA LYS A 162 -4.19 -9.95 -12.41
C LYS A 162 -3.97 -10.15 -10.91
N ALA A 163 -4.52 -11.21 -10.34
CA ALA A 163 -4.38 -11.53 -8.92
C ALA A 163 -3.00 -12.11 -8.62
N LEU A 164 -2.36 -11.63 -7.55
CA LEU A 164 -1.15 -12.19 -6.97
C LEU A 164 -1.34 -12.28 -5.46
N VAL A 165 -0.90 -13.38 -4.86
CA VAL A 165 -0.88 -13.52 -3.40
C VAL A 165 0.55 -13.37 -2.94
N ILE A 166 0.80 -12.33 -2.13
CA ILE A 166 2.09 -12.07 -1.50
C ILE A 166 1.81 -11.87 -0.01
N PRO A 167 2.17 -12.83 0.85
CA PRO A 167 1.94 -12.72 2.28
C PRO A 167 2.78 -11.59 2.87
N ASN A 168 2.35 -11.07 4.02
CA ASN A 168 3.18 -10.14 4.78
C ASN A 168 4.42 -10.88 5.30
N GLY A 169 5.59 -10.27 5.11
CA GLY A 169 6.81 -10.70 5.79
C GLY A 169 6.89 -10.17 7.22
N ILE A 170 7.71 -10.83 8.03
CA ILE A 170 8.14 -10.35 9.34
C ILE A 170 9.65 -10.03 9.27
N ASP A 171 10.07 -8.95 9.93
CA ASP A 171 11.47 -8.57 10.02
C ASP A 171 12.18 -9.50 11.03
N LEU A 172 12.95 -10.46 10.52
CA LEU A 172 13.65 -11.47 11.32
C LEU A 172 14.87 -10.92 12.07
N GLU A 173 15.34 -9.70 11.75
CA GLU A 173 16.37 -9.04 12.56
C GLU A 173 15.75 -8.45 13.81
N LYS A 174 14.52 -7.93 13.68
CA LYS A 174 13.77 -7.34 14.78
C LYS A 174 13.05 -8.38 15.65
N PHE A 175 12.47 -9.41 15.04
CA PHE A 175 11.66 -10.42 15.72
C PHE A 175 12.38 -11.76 15.69
N GLN A 176 13.09 -12.05 16.78
CA GLN A 176 13.78 -13.32 16.99
C GLN A 176 13.26 -14.00 18.25
N PRO A 177 13.15 -15.34 18.26
CA PRO A 177 12.86 -16.05 19.49
C PRO A 177 13.97 -15.74 20.51
N LYS A 178 13.59 -15.31 21.72
CA LYS A 178 14.56 -15.19 22.82
C LYS A 178 15.17 -16.58 23.04
N GLN A 179 16.48 -16.70 22.87
CA GLN A 179 17.22 -17.82 23.42
C GLN A 179 17.28 -17.60 24.94
N GLY A 180 16.39 -18.26 25.69
CA GLY A 180 16.29 -18.13 27.14
C GLY A 180 15.50 -19.29 27.73
N GLU A 181 15.87 -19.72 28.94
CA GLU A 181 15.30 -20.85 29.66
C GLU A 181 13.78 -20.83 29.68
N VAL A 182 13.17 -22.02 29.56
CA VAL A 182 11.73 -22.23 29.65
C VAL A 182 11.26 -21.75 31.02
N SER A 183 10.84 -20.49 31.10
CA SER A 183 10.12 -19.99 32.26
C SER A 183 8.81 -20.77 32.34
N THR A 184 8.54 -21.35 33.51
CA THR A 184 7.25 -21.97 33.81
C THR A 184 6.14 -20.93 33.97
N GLU A 185 6.48 -19.64 34.04
CA GLU A 185 5.50 -18.56 34.08
C GLU A 185 5.07 -18.14 32.67
N ILE A 186 3.79 -18.41 32.36
CA ILE A 186 3.14 -17.90 31.16
C ILE A 186 2.45 -16.59 31.53
N THR A 187 3.05 -15.46 31.18
CA THR A 187 2.37 -14.16 31.25
C THR A 187 1.57 -13.94 29.97
N ILE A 188 0.24 -13.83 30.08
CA ILE A 188 -0.64 -13.49 28.97
C ILE A 188 -1.11 -12.03 29.16
N GLY A 189 -0.59 -11.09 28.37
CA GLY A 189 -0.96 -9.68 28.41
C GLY A 189 0.02 -8.76 27.66
N MET A 190 -0.35 -7.50 27.45
CA MET A 190 0.57 -6.46 26.98
C MET A 190 1.22 -5.77 28.18
N GLN A 191 2.55 -5.71 28.19
CA GLN A 191 3.29 -4.71 28.98
C GLN A 191 3.44 -3.43 28.16
#